data_AF-A0A963U813-F1
#
_entry.id   AF-A0A963U813-F1
#
_cell.length_a   1.000
_cell.length_b   1.000
_cell.length_c   1.000
_cell.angle_alpha   90.00
_cell.angle_beta   90.00
_cell.angle_gamma   90.00
#
_symmetry.space_group_name_H-M   'P 1'
#
loop_
_entity.id
_entity.type
_entity.pdbx_description
1 polymer ?
#
loop_
_entity_poly.entity_id
_entity_poly.type
_entity_poly.pdbx_seq_one_letter_code
_entity_poly.pdbx_strand_id
1 'polypeptide(L)' 'MAKSAEAFRTISEVAEILDTPAHVLRFWESQFAQIKPM' A
#
# COMPACT_ATOMS: atom_id res chain seq x y z
N MET A 1 -10.37 -22.77 -0.23
CA MET A 1 -10.56 -21.72 -1.26
C MET A 1 -9.87 -20.46 -0.79
N ALA A 2 -8.54 -20.41 -0.96
CA ALA A 2 -7.73 -19.24 -0.60
C ALA A 2 -7.97 -18.16 -1.65
N LYS A 3 -8.88 -17.21 -1.38
CA LYS A 3 -8.78 -15.90 -2.03
C LYS A 3 -7.49 -15.30 -1.51
N SER A 4 -6.51 -15.15 -2.39
CA SER A 4 -5.22 -14.54 -2.10
C SER A 4 -5.42 -13.27 -1.28
N ALA A 5 -4.71 -13.16 -0.15
CA ALA A 5 -4.64 -11.94 0.64
C ALA A 5 -4.02 -10.75 -0.12
N GLU A 6 -3.65 -10.98 -1.39
CA GLU A 6 -3.20 -10.04 -2.42
C GLU A 6 -4.36 -9.38 -3.18
N ALA A 7 -5.61 -9.50 -2.72
CA ALA A 7 -6.70 -8.71 -3.29
C ALA A 7 -6.36 -7.22 -3.13
N PHE A 8 -5.96 -6.61 -4.24
CA PHE A 8 -5.47 -5.23 -4.43
C PHE A 8 -5.96 -4.28 -3.34
N ARG A 9 -5.12 -4.04 -2.32
CA ARG A 9 -5.42 -3.03 -1.31
C ARG A 9 -5.20 -1.67 -1.93
N THR A 10 -6.21 -0.81 -1.86
CA THR A 10 -6.05 0.59 -2.25
C THR A 10 -5.06 1.28 -1.30
N ILE A 11 -4.40 2.34 -1.77
CA ILE A 11 -3.47 3.10 -0.92
C ILE A 11 -4.15 3.65 0.34
N SER A 12 -5.46 3.92 0.29
CA SER A 12 -6.25 4.35 1.44
C SER A 12 -6.43 3.23 2.47
N GLU A 13 -6.69 2.00 2.04
CA GLU A 13 -6.79 0.86 2.96
C GLU A 13 -5.46 0.56 3.64
N VAL A 14 -4.34 0.68 2.90
CA VAL A 14 -3.01 0.51 3.49
C VAL A 14 -2.67 1.64 4.46
N ALA A 15 -3.07 2.88 4.14
CA ALA A 15 -2.93 4.03 5.02
C ALA A 15 -3.66 3.84 6.34
N GLU A 16 -4.89 3.33 6.31
CA GLU A 16 -5.67 3.03 7.52
C GLU A 16 -5.04 1.92 8.38
N ILE A 17 -4.49 0.87 7.76
CA ILE A 17 -3.83 -0.24 8.49
C ILE A 17 -2.55 0.21 9.18
N LEU A 18 -1.75 1.01 8.48
CA LEU A 18 -0.46 1.48 8.96
C LEU A 18 -0.60 2.74 9.84
N ASP A 19 -1.82 3.27 10.01
CA ASP A 19 -2.10 4.54 10.68
C ASP A 19 -1.20 5.67 10.16
N THR A 20 -1.03 5.72 8.84
CA THR A 20 -0.18 6.70 8.16
C THR A 20 -0.93 7.37 7.02
N PRO A 21 -0.73 8.67 6.77
CA PRO A 21 -1.40 9.35 5.66
C PRO A 21 -1.03 8.75 4.29
N ALA A 22 -2.01 8.61 3.40
CA ALA A 22 -1.79 8.05 2.05
C ALA A 22 -0.71 8.78 1.22
N HIS A 23 -0.51 10.09 1.43
CA HIS A 23 0.54 10.85 0.74
C HIS A 23 1.96 10.46 1.20
N VAL A 24 2.12 9.94 2.41
CA VAL A 24 3.40 9.40 2.91
C VAL A 24 3.73 8.08 2.21
N LEU A 25 2.72 7.25 1.99
CA LEU A 25 2.88 6.02 1.22
C LEU A 25 3.28 6.32 -0.23
N ARG A 26 2.69 7.35 -0.86
CA ARG A 26 3.14 7.84 -2.19
C ARG A 26 4.58 8.33 -2.18
N PHE A 27 4.99 9.02 -1.13
CA PHE A 27 6.38 9.43 -0.98
C PHE A 27 7.31 8.21 -0.91
N TRP A 28 6.93 7.16 -0.17
CA TRP A 28 7.70 5.92 -0.09
C TRP A 28 7.80 5.16 -1.42
N GLU A 29 6.77 5.19 -2.27
CA GLU A 29 6.85 4.67 -3.65
C GLU A 29 8.00 5.33 -4.44
N SER A 30 8.31 6.60 -4.16
CA SER A 30 9.42 7.32 -4.82
C SER A 30 10.79 7.02 -4.20
N GLN A 31 10.84 6.75 -2.89
CA GLN A 31 12.10 6.54 -2.14
C GLN A 31 12.55 5.08 -2.18
N PHE A 32 11.61 4.15 -2.22
CA PHE A 32 11.87 2.72 -2.19
C PHE A 32 11.33 2.09 -3.48
N ALA A 33 12.22 1.84 -4.44
CA ALA A 33 11.87 1.19 -5.71
C ALA A 33 11.26 -0.23 -5.57
N GLN A 34 11.30 -0.80 -4.36
CA GLN A 34 10.69 -2.08 -3.99
C GLN A 34 9.20 -1.94 -3.61
N ILE A 35 8.77 -0.74 -3.22
CA ILE A 35 7.37 -0.43 -2.91
C ILE A 35 6.73 0.04 -4.21
N LYS A 36 6.02 -0.87 -4.88
CA LYS A 36 5.27 -0.59 -6.10
C LYS A 36 3.82 -1.03 -5.92
N PRO A 37 2.84 -0.21 -6.33
CA PRO A 37 1.47 -0.68 -6.47
C PRO A 37 1.47 -1.80 -7.53
N MET A 38 0.94 -2.97 -7.17
CA MET A 38 0.73 -4.10 -8.09
C MET A 38 -0.50 -3.87 -8.96
#